data_AF-A0A1H8M0N3-F1
#
_entry.id   AF-A0A1H8M0N3-F1
#
_cell.length_a   1.000
_cell.length_b   1.000
_cell.length_c   1.000
_cell.angle_alpha   90.00
_cell.angle_beta   90.00
_cell.angle_gamma   90.00
#
_symmetry.space_group_name_H-M   'P 1'
#
loop_
_entity.id
_entity.type
_entity.pdbx_description
1 polymer ?
#
loop_
_entity_poly.entity_id
_entity_poly.type
_entity_poly.pdbx_seq_one_letter_code
_entity_poly.pdbx_strand_id
1 'polypeptide(L)'
;MSKATTTHPVTNDVFKAVYDSPTSLPGRFKWLTPDRDVRRIEKLLGMAPNTIGAPLWVSGNRKSCPKCERETNWLDIVSSALGQVHRREMIARVILGEQKFVNTEAPRAIAGLKCFKCKTAIDNIRSFKCHNWAYAKPALLEVLERLRTR
;
A
#
# COMPACT_ATOMS: atom_id res chain seq x y z
N MET A 1 -19.45 -8.67 15.59
CA MET A 1 -18.13 -8.10 15.94
C MET A 1 -17.66 -7.24 14.78
N SER A 2 -17.65 -5.91 14.96
CA SER A 2 -17.21 -4.95 13.95
C SER A 2 -15.70 -5.11 13.71
N LYS A 3 -15.30 -5.35 12.46
CA LYS A 3 -13.90 -5.51 12.06
C LYS A 3 -13.19 -4.17 12.29
N ALA A 4 -12.23 -4.12 13.22
CA ALA A 4 -11.47 -2.90 13.49
C ALA A 4 -10.77 -2.42 12.21
N THR A 5 -10.98 -1.16 11.84
CA THR A 5 -10.29 -0.52 10.72
C THR A 5 -8.80 -0.40 11.03
N THR A 6 -7.96 -1.05 10.23
CA THR A 6 -6.48 -1.07 10.36
C THR A 6 -5.79 0.10 9.65
N THR A 7 -6.56 0.94 8.95
CA THR A 7 -6.07 2.12 8.23
C THR A 7 -6.62 3.38 8.89
N HIS A 8 -5.72 4.27 9.33
CA HIS A 8 -6.08 5.49 10.05
C HIS A 8 -5.61 6.73 9.27
N PRO A 9 -6.43 7.79 9.16
CA PRO A 9 -5.95 9.09 8.70
C PRO A 9 -5.00 9.69 9.76
N VAL A 10 -3.91 10.32 9.32
CA VAL A 10 -2.91 10.96 10.20
C VAL A 10 -2.54 12.35 9.69
N THR A 11 -1.96 13.17 10.57
CA THR A 11 -1.39 14.48 10.20
C THR A 11 -0.09 14.31 9.41
N ASN A 12 0.36 15.37 8.73
CA ASN A 12 1.63 15.37 7.98
C ASN A 12 2.84 15.09 8.87
N ASP A 13 2.86 15.59 10.11
CA ASP A 13 3.97 15.38 11.03
C ASP A 13 4.05 13.93 11.51
N VAL A 14 2.91 13.31 11.83
CA VAL A 14 2.82 11.88 12.18
C VAL A 14 3.20 11.03 10.97
N PHE A 15 2.74 11.41 9.78
CA PHE A 15 3.14 10.75 8.54
C PHE A 15 4.66 10.82 8.38
N LYS A 16 5.27 12.00 8.47
CA LYS A 16 6.73 12.21 8.37
C LYS A 16 7.52 11.47 9.45
N ALA A 17 7.04 11.41 10.68
CA ALA A 17 7.71 10.70 11.77
C ALA A 17 7.72 9.16 11.59
N VAL A 18 6.67 8.61 10.98
CA VAL A 18 6.64 7.21 10.51
C VAL A 18 7.48 7.03 9.24
N TYR A 19 7.59 8.11 8.46
CA TYR A 19 8.10 8.14 7.11
C TYR A 19 9.45 8.84 7.07
N ASP A 20 10.51 8.09 7.36
CA ASP A 20 11.81 8.41 6.81
C ASP A 20 12.41 7.18 6.11
N SER A 21 12.59 7.34 4.81
CA SER A 21 13.25 6.44 3.86
C SER A 21 12.51 5.13 3.45
N PRO A 22 12.55 4.74 2.15
CA PRO A 22 12.17 3.40 1.67
C PRO A 22 12.85 2.25 2.45
N THR A 23 13.93 2.53 3.19
CA THR A 23 14.58 1.58 4.08
C THR A 23 13.67 1.07 5.20
N SER A 24 12.68 1.86 5.64
CA SER A 24 11.72 1.51 6.69
C SER A 24 10.68 0.45 6.29
N LEU A 25 10.53 0.16 4.98
CA LEU A 25 9.55 -0.84 4.52
C LEU A 25 9.95 -2.27 4.95
N PRO A 26 9.03 -3.05 5.55
CA PRO A 26 9.32 -4.42 6.00
C PRO A 26 9.42 -5.39 4.82
N GLY A 27 10.20 -6.46 4.99
CA GLY A 27 10.41 -7.49 3.97
C GLY A 27 11.81 -7.46 3.34
N ARG A 28 12.19 -8.56 2.69
CA ARG A 28 13.53 -8.74 2.12
C ARG A 28 13.81 -7.83 0.93
N PHE A 29 12.80 -7.62 0.09
CA PHE A 29 12.92 -6.85 -1.15
C PHE A 29 12.02 -5.63 -1.12
N LYS A 30 12.50 -4.57 -1.79
CA LYS A 30 11.78 -3.33 -2.09
C LYS A 30 11.89 -3.07 -3.58
N TRP A 31 10.80 -2.69 -4.22
CA TRP A 31 10.78 -2.41 -5.66
C TRP A 31 9.66 -1.45 -6.03
N LEU A 32 9.79 -0.86 -7.21
CA LEU A 32 8.84 0.08 -7.77
C LEU A 32 7.85 -0.64 -8.67
N THR A 33 6.61 -0.15 -8.67
CA THR A 33 5.63 -0.53 -9.68
C THR A 33 6.09 0.04 -11.03
N PRO A 34 6.30 -0.79 -12.07
CA PRO A 34 6.69 -0.31 -13.39
C PRO A 34 5.64 0.63 -13.98
N ASP A 35 6.06 1.61 -14.78
CA ASP A 35 5.15 2.63 -15.32
C ASP A 35 3.98 2.03 -16.11
N ARG A 36 4.23 0.98 -16.93
CA ARG A 36 3.17 0.25 -17.65
C ARG A 36 2.04 -0.25 -16.74
N ASP A 37 2.37 -0.65 -15.51
CA ASP A 37 1.42 -1.15 -14.53
C ASP A 37 0.74 0.03 -13.80
N VAL A 38 1.44 1.16 -13.62
CA VAL A 38 0.84 2.43 -13.17
C VAL A 38 -0.24 2.90 -14.14
N ARG A 39 0.04 2.93 -15.46
CA ARG A 39 -0.96 3.27 -16.48
C ARG A 39 -2.18 2.34 -16.42
N ARG A 40 -1.96 1.07 -16.11
CA ARG A 40 -3.05 0.08 -15.95
C ARG A 40 -3.88 0.35 -14.70
N ILE A 41 -3.26 0.78 -13.60
CA ILE A 41 -3.94 1.20 -12.38
C ILE A 41 -4.83 2.42 -12.65
N GLU A 42 -4.32 3.45 -13.33
CA GLU A 42 -5.10 4.63 -13.71
C GLU A 42 -6.38 4.23 -14.46
N LYS A 43 -6.24 3.36 -15.46
CA LYS A 43 -7.37 2.82 -16.23
C LYS A 43 -8.37 2.06 -15.35
N LEU A 44 -7.91 1.24 -14.41
CA LEU A 44 -8.79 0.50 -13.50
C LEU A 44 -9.56 1.40 -12.54
N LEU A 45 -8.97 2.54 -12.18
CA LEU A 45 -9.57 3.52 -11.28
C LEU A 45 -10.40 4.59 -12.02
N GLY A 46 -10.44 4.57 -13.36
CA GLY A 46 -11.15 5.56 -14.17
C GLY A 46 -10.47 6.94 -14.17
N MET A 47 -9.16 6.98 -13.94
CA MET A 47 -8.36 8.21 -13.97
C MET A 47 -7.93 8.56 -15.39
N ALA A 48 -7.68 9.85 -15.64
CA ALA A 48 -7.00 10.27 -16.86
C ALA A 48 -5.58 9.68 -16.91
N PRO A 49 -5.02 9.42 -18.11
CA PRO A 49 -3.62 9.02 -18.22
C PRO A 49 -2.69 10.06 -17.59
N ASN A 50 -1.64 9.62 -16.89
CA ASN A 50 -0.64 10.50 -16.26
C ASN A 50 -1.14 11.29 -15.04
N THR A 51 -2.20 10.81 -14.41
CA THR A 51 -2.67 11.33 -13.12
C THR A 51 -1.74 10.89 -11.98
N ILE A 52 -1.20 9.67 -12.02
CA ILE A 52 -0.26 9.16 -11.02
C ILE A 52 1.17 9.49 -11.46
N GLY A 53 1.69 10.60 -10.92
CA GLY A 53 3.07 11.06 -11.16
C GLY A 53 4.09 10.60 -10.10
N ALA A 54 3.63 10.03 -8.99
CA ALA A 54 4.50 9.64 -7.87
C ALA A 54 4.89 8.15 -7.90
N PRO A 55 6.11 7.79 -7.45
CA PRO A 55 6.54 6.39 -7.38
C PRO A 55 5.67 5.56 -6.43
N LEU A 56 5.20 4.41 -6.92
CA LEU A 56 4.43 3.43 -6.14
C LEU A 56 5.34 2.28 -5.70
N TRP A 57 5.71 2.27 -4.44
CA TRP A 57 6.64 1.30 -3.83
C TRP A 57 5.91 0.08 -3.26
N VAL A 58 6.53 -1.09 -3.38
CA VAL A 58 6.11 -2.34 -2.73
C VAL A 58 7.29 -2.96 -2.02
N SER A 59 7.03 -3.65 -0.92
CA SER A 59 8.00 -4.49 -0.24
C SER A 59 7.44 -5.85 0.12
N GLY A 60 8.32 -6.85 0.17
CA GLY A 60 7.93 -8.23 0.36
C GLY A 60 9.09 -9.20 0.41
N ASN A 61 8.79 -10.47 0.61
CA ASN A 61 9.80 -11.53 0.72
C ASN A 61 10.16 -12.16 -0.63
N ARG A 62 9.33 -11.92 -1.65
CA ARG A 62 9.51 -12.36 -3.04
C ARG A 62 9.01 -11.24 -3.94
N LYS A 63 9.66 -10.99 -5.07
CA LYS A 63 9.20 -9.99 -6.05
C LYS A 63 8.18 -10.58 -7.01
N SER A 64 8.42 -11.80 -7.48
CA SER A 64 7.65 -12.47 -8.53
C SER A 64 6.50 -13.32 -8.00
N CYS A 65 5.43 -13.41 -8.80
CA CYS A 65 4.34 -14.35 -8.60
C CYS A 65 4.88 -15.79 -8.72
N PRO A 66 4.53 -16.71 -7.80
CA PRO A 66 5.03 -18.08 -7.83
C PRO A 66 4.55 -18.90 -9.04
N LYS A 67 3.48 -18.47 -9.72
CA LYS A 67 2.89 -19.22 -10.85
C LYS A 67 3.28 -18.70 -12.23
N CYS A 68 3.29 -17.38 -12.42
CA CYS A 68 3.51 -16.78 -13.73
C CYS A 68 4.71 -15.83 -13.79
N GLU A 69 5.48 -15.79 -12.71
CA GLU A 69 6.76 -15.06 -12.56
C GLU A 69 6.71 -13.53 -12.74
N ARG A 70 5.53 -12.99 -13.09
CA ARG A 70 5.28 -11.55 -13.14
C ARG A 70 5.68 -10.92 -11.81
N GLU A 71 6.42 -9.81 -11.87
CA GLU A 71 6.67 -9.01 -10.68
C GLU A 71 5.34 -8.52 -10.07
N THR A 72 5.13 -8.85 -8.81
CA THR A 72 3.96 -8.46 -8.03
C THR A 72 4.08 -7.02 -7.60
N ASN A 73 3.04 -6.20 -7.68
CA ASN A 73 3.13 -4.76 -7.38
C ASN A 73 1.75 -4.14 -7.08
N TRP A 74 1.65 -2.81 -7.11
CA TRP A 74 0.40 -2.08 -6.84
C TRP A 74 -0.76 -2.50 -7.74
N LEU A 75 -0.52 -3.01 -8.95
CA LEU A 75 -1.59 -3.48 -9.82
C LEU A 75 -2.31 -4.70 -9.23
N ASP A 76 -1.59 -5.59 -8.55
CA ASP A 76 -2.21 -6.72 -7.84
C ASP A 76 -3.02 -6.23 -6.63
N ILE A 77 -2.48 -5.27 -5.88
CA ILE A 77 -3.12 -4.68 -4.71
C ILE A 77 -4.43 -4.01 -5.10
N VAL A 78 -4.39 -3.08 -6.07
CA VAL A 78 -5.57 -2.35 -6.54
C VAL A 78 -6.59 -3.32 -7.12
N SER A 79 -6.19 -4.23 -8.00
CA SER A 79 -7.14 -5.18 -8.61
C SER A 79 -7.77 -6.15 -7.63
N SER A 80 -7.08 -6.51 -6.54
CA SER A 80 -7.61 -7.36 -5.47
C SER A 80 -8.55 -6.59 -4.54
N ALA A 81 -8.18 -5.36 -4.16
CA ALA A 81 -8.96 -4.50 -3.27
C ALA A 81 -10.31 -4.10 -3.86
N LEU A 82 -10.35 -3.87 -5.19
CA LEU A 82 -11.57 -3.62 -5.95
C LEU A 82 -12.56 -4.81 -5.91
N GLY A 83 -12.09 -6.02 -5.61
CA GLY A 83 -12.91 -7.22 -5.56
C GLY A 83 -13.44 -7.59 -4.18
N GLN A 84 -12.96 -6.97 -3.08
CA GLN A 84 -13.26 -7.49 -1.73
C GLN A 84 -13.54 -6.44 -0.63
N VAL A 85 -12.98 -5.22 -0.64
CA VAL A 85 -13.02 -4.38 0.59
C VAL A 85 -13.13 -2.85 0.38
N HIS A 86 -12.69 -2.26 -0.74
CA HIS A 86 -12.64 -0.78 -0.87
C HIS A 86 -13.33 -0.25 -2.13
N ARG A 87 -14.12 0.84 -1.99
CA ARG A 87 -14.71 1.57 -3.11
C ARG A 87 -13.59 2.26 -3.92
N ARG A 88 -13.70 2.30 -5.26
CA ARG A 88 -12.69 2.86 -6.20
C ARG A 88 -12.23 4.25 -5.78
N GLU A 89 -13.16 5.05 -5.30
CA GLU A 89 -13.00 6.42 -4.85
C GLU A 89 -12.08 6.52 -3.63
N MET A 90 -12.11 5.55 -2.72
CA MET A 90 -11.21 5.50 -1.57
C MET A 90 -9.77 5.24 -2.03
N ILE A 91 -9.56 4.27 -2.92
CA ILE A 91 -8.24 3.97 -3.47
C ILE A 91 -7.69 5.19 -4.23
N ALA A 92 -8.54 5.84 -5.03
CA ALA A 92 -8.19 7.07 -5.75
C ALA A 92 -7.78 8.21 -4.79
N ARG A 93 -8.56 8.45 -3.72
CA ARG A 93 -8.24 9.45 -2.69
C ARG A 93 -6.95 9.13 -1.94
N VAL A 94 -6.62 7.86 -1.75
CA VAL A 94 -5.37 7.48 -1.09
C VAL A 94 -4.17 7.59 -2.03
N ILE A 95 -4.35 7.38 -3.33
CA ILE A 95 -3.27 7.57 -4.31
C ILE A 95 -3.04 9.07 -4.60
N LEU A 96 -4.12 9.85 -4.73
CA LEU A 96 -4.08 11.23 -5.24
C LEU A 96 -4.36 12.32 -4.21
N GLY A 97 -5.05 11.99 -3.10
CA GLY A 97 -5.57 12.99 -2.17
C GLY A 97 -4.53 13.51 -1.18
N GLU A 98 -4.80 14.65 -0.57
CA GLU A 98 -3.90 15.30 0.40
C GLU A 98 -3.88 14.59 1.77
N GLN A 99 -4.94 13.81 2.05
CA GLN A 99 -5.10 13.09 3.32
C GLN A 99 -4.11 11.93 3.41
N LYS A 100 -3.22 11.99 4.41
CA LYS A 100 -2.25 10.94 4.70
C LYS A 100 -2.89 9.80 5.49
N PHE A 101 -2.58 8.56 5.11
CA PHE A 101 -3.05 7.34 5.78
C PHE A 101 -1.89 6.50 6.27
N VAL A 102 -2.09 5.88 7.44
CA VAL A 102 -1.18 4.89 8.02
C VAL A 102 -1.91 3.58 8.27
N ASN A 103 -1.35 2.47 7.78
CA ASN A 103 -1.81 1.12 8.11
C ASN A 103 -0.98 0.52 9.27
N THR A 104 -1.64 -0.01 10.30
CA THR A 104 -1.05 -0.53 11.55
C THR A 104 -0.91 -2.06 11.65
N GLU A 105 -1.59 -2.82 10.77
CA GLU A 105 -1.06 -3.96 9.97
C GLU A 105 0.01 -4.98 10.42
N ALA A 106 0.61 -4.96 11.63
CA ALA A 106 1.93 -5.58 11.93
C ALA A 106 2.16 -7.02 11.37
N PRO A 107 3.41 -7.36 10.98
CA PRO A 107 3.88 -7.63 9.62
C PRO A 107 3.41 -8.98 9.02
N ARG A 108 2.12 -9.28 9.01
CA ARG A 108 1.61 -10.42 8.21
C ARG A 108 1.53 -10.03 6.75
N ALA A 109 1.57 -11.03 5.87
CA ALA A 109 1.36 -10.77 4.45
C ALA A 109 -0.01 -10.12 4.26
N ILE A 110 -0.09 -9.14 3.38
CA ILE A 110 -1.37 -8.47 3.10
C ILE A 110 -2.34 -9.54 2.58
N ALA A 111 -3.41 -9.78 3.34
CA ALA A 111 -4.33 -10.86 3.06
C ALA A 111 -5.21 -10.56 1.83
N GLY A 112 -5.68 -11.63 1.17
CA GLY A 112 -6.65 -11.51 0.07
C GLY A 112 -6.08 -11.01 -1.26
N LEU A 113 -4.75 -10.82 -1.36
CA LEU A 113 -4.12 -10.41 -2.61
C LEU A 113 -4.09 -11.56 -3.63
N LYS A 114 -4.36 -11.22 -4.89
CA LYS A 114 -4.29 -12.11 -6.04
C LYS A 114 -3.50 -11.46 -7.17
N CYS A 115 -2.71 -12.27 -7.86
CA CYS A 115 -1.97 -11.83 -9.03
C CYS A 115 -2.93 -11.32 -10.11
N PHE A 116 -2.68 -10.12 -10.62
CA PHE A 116 -3.49 -9.49 -11.64
C PHE A 116 -3.66 -10.38 -12.88
N LYS A 117 -2.56 -11.01 -13.33
CA LYS A 117 -2.51 -11.86 -14.53
C LYS A 117 -3.16 -13.23 -14.31
N CYS A 118 -2.66 -14.02 -13.35
CA CYS A 118 -3.04 -15.44 -13.23
C CYS A 118 -3.99 -15.75 -12.06
N LYS A 119 -4.39 -14.73 -11.28
CA LYS A 119 -5.29 -14.81 -10.12
C LYS A 119 -4.81 -15.68 -8.95
N THR A 120 -3.61 -16.27 -9.03
CA THR A 120 -2.94 -16.96 -7.92
C THR A 120 -2.83 -16.05 -6.71
N ALA A 121 -3.08 -16.60 -5.51
CA ALA A 121 -2.91 -15.88 -4.27
C ALA A 121 -1.48 -15.34 -4.12
N ILE A 122 -1.37 -14.14 -3.56
CA ILE A 122 -0.10 -13.49 -3.21
C ILE A 122 -0.05 -13.41 -1.69
N ASP A 123 0.96 -14.05 -1.11
CA ASP A 123 1.19 -14.14 0.34
C ASP A 123 2.55 -13.57 0.76
N ASN A 124 3.22 -12.89 -0.18
CA ASN A 124 4.60 -12.43 -0.02
C ASN A 124 4.75 -10.90 0.07
N ILE A 125 3.71 -10.12 -0.25
CA ILE A 125 3.70 -8.67 -0.09
C ILE A 125 3.49 -8.34 1.39
N ARG A 126 4.41 -7.53 1.94
CA ARG A 126 4.44 -7.15 3.36
C ARG A 126 3.99 -5.72 3.59
N SER A 127 4.24 -4.83 2.63
CA SER A 127 3.83 -3.44 2.69
C SER A 127 3.80 -2.84 1.29
N PHE A 128 3.08 -1.73 1.16
CA PHE A 128 3.13 -0.85 -0.01
C PHE A 128 3.22 0.61 0.44
N LYS A 129 3.68 1.49 -0.43
CA LYS A 129 3.84 2.92 -0.17
C LYS A 129 3.53 3.73 -1.44
N CYS A 130 2.74 4.79 -1.26
CA CYS A 130 2.53 5.86 -2.26
C CYS A 130 2.69 7.23 -1.58
N HIS A 131 2.54 8.32 -2.33
CA HIS A 131 2.76 9.69 -1.83
C HIS A 131 1.92 10.03 -0.57
N ASN A 132 0.77 9.38 -0.38
CA ASN A 132 -0.16 9.64 0.71
C ASN A 132 -0.49 8.43 1.58
N TRP A 133 0.17 7.28 1.37
CA TRP A 133 -0.04 6.07 2.16
C TRP A 133 1.30 5.49 2.62
N ALA A 134 1.47 5.44 3.93
CA ALA A 134 2.60 4.80 4.60
C ALA A 134 2.09 3.67 5.48
N TYR A 135 2.98 2.74 5.78
CA TYR A 135 2.71 1.69 6.75
C TYR A 135 3.49 2.01 8.02
N ALA A 136 2.86 1.90 9.19
CA ALA A 136 3.55 2.09 10.46
C ALA A 136 3.40 0.88 11.36
N LYS A 137 4.56 0.33 11.71
CA LYS A 137 4.73 -0.65 12.78
C LYS A 137 4.76 0.08 14.17
N PRO A 138 5.08 -0.58 15.31
CA PRO A 138 5.04 -0.03 16.68
C PRO A 138 5.54 1.40 16.88
N ALA A 139 6.44 1.90 16.03
CA ALA A 139 6.84 3.31 15.98
C ALA A 139 5.65 4.28 15.90
N LEU A 140 4.55 4.00 15.19
CA LEU A 140 3.36 4.86 15.25
C LEU A 140 2.66 4.74 16.60
N LEU A 141 2.56 3.55 17.18
CA LEU A 141 1.97 3.40 18.52
C LEU A 141 2.81 4.18 19.55
N GLU A 142 4.14 4.11 19.48
CA GLU A 142 5.05 4.89 20.32
C GLU A 142 4.96 6.40 20.07
N VAL A 143 4.83 6.84 18.81
CA VAL A 143 4.64 8.26 18.46
C VAL A 143 3.28 8.77 18.91
N LEU A 144 2.20 8.01 18.70
CA LEU A 144 0.86 8.34 19.18
C LEU A 144 0.82 8.39 20.71
N GLU A 145 1.51 7.48 21.39
CA GLU A 145 1.57 7.48 22.85
C GLU A 145 2.36 8.65 23.40
N ARG A 146 3.48 9.04 22.75
CA ARG A 146 4.24 10.26 23.07
C ARG A 146 3.43 11.55 22.83
N LEU A 147 2.53 11.55 21.85
CA LEU A 147 1.66 12.70 21.55
C LEU A 147 0.44 12.77 22.47
N ARG A 148 -0.03 11.64 23.02
CA ARG A 148 -1.11 11.59 24.02
C ARG A 148 -0.68 11.96 25.44
N THR A 149 0.61 11.85 25.72
CA THR A 149 1.21 12.15 27.04
C THR A 149 1.81 13.57 27.12
N ARG A 150 1.59 14.39 26.09
CA ARG A 150 1.81 15.85 26.09
C ARG A 150 0.46 16.56 26.09
#